data_AF-K0SNT9-F1
#
_entry.id   AF-K0SNT9-F1
#
_cell.length_a   1.000
_cell.length_b   1.000
_cell.length_c   1.000
_cell.angle_alpha   90.00
_cell.angle_beta   90.00
_cell.angle_gamma   90.00
#
_symmetry.space_group_name_H-M   'P 1'
#
loop_
_entity.id
_entity.type
_entity.pdbx_description
1 polymer ?
#
loop_
_entity_poly.entity_id
_entity_poly.type
_entity_poly.pdbx_seq_one_letter_code
_entity_poly.pdbx_strand_id
1 'polypeptide(L)'
;MCEASCGLCSEEANEFGVNQKLIGTLDELKKTNKAIEASIEYRKKIKDDPIYKDILERCLNFEPRCSFWAGQGECQKNESYMAYKCGPACGACSAHLDEPKAEDASPATDEL
;
A
#
# COMPACT_ATOMS: atom_id res chain seq x y z
N MET A 1 -8.75 -22.85 3.90
CA MET A 1 -8.06 -21.65 4.44
C MET A 1 -6.76 -21.37 3.68
N CYS A 2 -6.57 -20.28 2.92
CA CYS A 2 -7.51 -19.61 2.03
C CYS A 2 -8.00 -20.63 1.01
N GLU A 3 -9.31 -20.84 0.94
CA GLU A 3 -9.87 -21.64 -0.15
C GLU A 3 -9.81 -20.80 -1.42
N ALA A 4 -8.97 -21.26 -2.35
CA ALA A 4 -8.80 -20.73 -3.68
C ALA A 4 -10.12 -20.83 -4.44
N SER A 5 -10.95 -19.80 -4.34
CA SER A 5 -12.02 -19.59 -5.32
C SER A 5 -11.34 -19.10 -6.60
N CYS A 6 -10.99 -20.06 -7.47
CA CYS A 6 -10.43 -19.93 -8.83
C CYS A 6 -8.88 -19.81 -8.95
N GLY A 7 -8.17 -20.90 -8.63
CA GLY A 7 -7.41 -21.62 -9.66
C GLY A 7 -6.04 -21.11 -10.17
N LEU A 8 -5.58 -19.90 -9.88
CA LEU A 8 -4.19 -19.49 -10.14
C LEU A 8 -3.77 -18.41 -9.13
N CYS A 9 -3.04 -18.78 -8.09
CA CYS A 9 -2.14 -17.84 -7.45
C CYS A 9 -0.87 -17.87 -8.31
N SER A 10 -0.79 -17.00 -9.32
CA SER A 10 0.52 -16.76 -9.95
C SER A 10 1.47 -16.34 -8.83
N GLU A 11 2.71 -16.82 -8.87
CA GLU A 11 3.80 -16.37 -7.98
C GLU A 11 4.17 -14.89 -8.20
N GLU A 12 3.35 -14.17 -8.98
CA GLU A 12 3.37 -12.72 -9.10
C GLU A 12 3.09 -12.17 -7.71
N ALA A 13 4.16 -11.68 -7.08
CA ALA A 13 4.20 -11.10 -5.75
C ALA A 13 2.96 -10.25 -5.48
N ASN A 14 2.49 -10.25 -4.22
CA ASN A 14 1.37 -9.48 -3.71
C ASN A 14 1.32 -8.02 -4.23
N GLU A 15 0.82 -7.81 -5.46
CA GLU A 15 0.86 -6.53 -6.20
C GLU A 15 0.13 -5.43 -5.43
N PHE A 16 -0.76 -5.83 -4.53
CA PHE A 16 -1.60 -4.96 -3.74
C PHE A 16 -1.14 -4.82 -2.28
N GLY A 17 -0.16 -5.59 -1.82
CA GLY A 17 0.26 -5.66 -0.41
C GLY A 17 -0.47 -6.73 0.38
N VAL A 18 -0.59 -6.56 1.70
CA VAL A 18 -1.26 -7.53 2.58
C VAL A 18 -2.79 -7.48 2.44
N ASN A 19 -3.44 -8.61 2.73
CA ASN A 19 -4.89 -8.71 2.72
C ASN A 19 -5.55 -7.74 3.71
N GLN A 20 -6.46 -6.91 3.21
CA GLN A 20 -7.17 -5.89 4.00
C GLN A 20 -8.38 -6.51 4.71
N LYS A 21 -8.53 -6.20 5.99
CA LYS A 21 -9.61 -6.70 6.84
C LYS A 21 -10.84 -5.80 6.76
N LEU A 22 -11.99 -6.45 6.66
CA LEU A 22 -13.30 -5.85 6.81
C LEU A 22 -13.71 -5.93 8.28
N ILE A 23 -13.60 -4.81 9.00
CA ILE A 23 -13.89 -4.73 10.44
C ILE A 23 -14.82 -3.55 10.76
N GLY A 24 -15.55 -3.66 11.88
CA GLY A 24 -16.40 -2.60 12.41
C GLY A 24 -17.89 -2.77 12.07
N THR A 25 -18.60 -1.67 12.21
CA THR A 25 -20.03 -1.50 11.89
C THR A 25 -20.29 -1.53 10.39
N LEU A 26 -21.55 -1.67 9.98
CA LEU A 26 -21.93 -1.69 8.56
C LEU A 26 -21.44 -0.44 7.80
N ASP A 27 -21.46 0.72 8.43
CA ASP A 27 -20.99 1.95 7.79
C ASP A 27 -19.47 2.01 7.68
N GLU A 28 -18.76 1.48 8.68
CA GLU A 28 -17.30 1.32 8.60
C GLU A 28 -16.90 0.31 7.53
N LEU A 29 -17.67 -0.78 7.36
CA LEU A 29 -17.48 -1.77 6.31
C LEU A 29 -17.66 -1.15 4.91
N LYS A 30 -18.71 -0.32 4.71
CA LYS A 30 -18.91 0.41 3.44
C LYS A 30 -17.74 1.33 3.12
N LYS A 31 -17.26 2.08 4.11
CA LYS A 31 -16.10 2.97 3.96
C LYS A 31 -14.83 2.18 3.64
N THR A 32 -14.62 1.07 4.34
CA THR A 32 -13.47 0.18 4.13
C THR A 32 -13.48 -0.41 2.72
N ASN A 33 -14.63 -0.92 2.25
CA ASN A 33 -14.77 -1.45 0.89
C ASN A 33 -14.48 -0.38 -0.17
N LYS A 34 -15.01 0.83 0.00
CA LYS A 34 -14.71 1.95 -0.90
C LYS A 34 -13.21 2.28 -0.93
N ALA A 35 -12.53 2.23 0.22
CA ALA A 35 -11.09 2.45 0.29
C ALA A 35 -10.28 1.30 -0.37
N ILE A 36 -10.76 0.05 -0.29
CA ILE A 36 -10.16 -1.09 -1.01
C ILE A 36 -10.26 -0.88 -2.53
N GLU A 37 -11.45 -0.56 -3.03
CA GLU A 37 -11.68 -0.29 -4.46
C GLU A 37 -10.79 0.85 -4.97
N ALA A 38 -10.72 1.95 -4.21
CA ALA A 38 -9.85 3.08 -4.52
C ALA A 38 -8.35 2.70 -4.52
N SER A 39 -7.92 1.85 -3.58
CA SER A 39 -6.53 1.35 -3.53
C SER A 39 -6.16 0.58 -4.80
N ILE A 40 -7.08 -0.27 -5.27
CA ILE A 40 -6.89 -1.10 -6.47
C ILE A 40 -6.82 -0.21 -7.71
N GLU A 41 -7.74 0.74 -7.85
CA GLU A 41 -7.75 1.68 -8.97
C GLU A 41 -6.49 2.54 -9.01
N TYR A 42 -6.09 3.09 -7.86
CA TYR A 42 -4.89 3.90 -7.75
C TYR A 42 -3.64 3.13 -8.18
N ARG A 43 -3.50 1.87 -7.73
CA ARG A 43 -2.38 1.03 -8.17
C ARG A 43 -2.37 0.74 -9.65
N LYS A 44 -3.52 0.38 -10.23
CA LYS A 44 -3.63 0.14 -11.67
C LYS A 44 -3.20 1.37 -12.46
N LYS A 45 -3.55 2.56 -12.00
CA LYS A 45 -3.18 3.82 -12.63
C LYS A 45 -1.66 4.05 -12.62
N ILE A 46 -0.99 3.80 -11.49
CA ILE A 46 0.44 4.11 -11.35
C ILE A 46 1.37 2.99 -11.83
N LYS A 47 0.87 1.75 -12.00
CA LYS A 47 1.67 0.59 -12.40
C LYS A 47 2.41 0.81 -13.72
N ASP A 48 1.75 1.46 -14.68
CA ASP A 48 2.30 1.70 -16.02
C ASP A 48 3.00 3.08 -16.14
N ASP A 49 3.03 3.87 -15.06
CA ASP A 49 3.65 5.19 -15.03
C ASP A 49 5.17 5.05 -14.74
N PRO A 50 6.06 5.48 -15.66
CA PRO A 50 7.50 5.39 -15.46
C PRO A 50 8.03 6.07 -14.19
N ILE A 51 7.31 7.08 -13.68
CA ILE A 51 7.67 7.79 -12.45
C ILE A 51 7.65 6.81 -11.26
N TYR A 52 6.70 5.87 -11.24
CA TYR A 52 6.48 4.97 -10.11
C TYR A 52 7.21 3.63 -10.25
N LYS A 53 7.85 3.39 -11.39
CA LYS A 53 8.52 2.12 -11.73
C LYS A 53 9.48 1.63 -10.64
N ASP A 54 10.27 2.55 -10.08
CA ASP A 54 11.32 2.21 -9.10
C ASP A 54 10.81 2.21 -7.65
N ILE A 55 9.54 2.54 -7.43
CA ILE A 55 8.95 2.66 -6.08
C ILE A 55 7.73 1.78 -5.87
N LEU A 56 7.22 1.13 -6.91
CA LEU A 56 5.95 0.38 -6.87
C LEU A 56 5.97 -0.72 -5.79
N GLU A 57 7.11 -1.39 -5.62
CA GLU A 57 7.34 -2.43 -4.60
C GLU A 57 7.43 -1.86 -3.17
N ARG A 58 7.83 -0.60 -3.02
CA ARG A 58 7.85 0.08 -1.71
C ARG A 58 6.51 0.71 -1.37
N CYS A 59 5.71 1.04 -2.37
CA CYS A 59 4.37 1.52 -2.14
C CYS A 59 3.40 0.34 -2.01
N LEU A 60 3.31 -0.28 -0.83
CA LEU A 60 2.27 -1.26 -0.55
C LEU A 60 1.43 -0.95 0.69
N ASN A 61 0.23 -1.55 0.74
CA ASN A 61 -0.51 -1.64 1.99
C ASN A 61 0.17 -2.73 2.83
N PHE A 62 0.99 -2.33 3.79
CA PHE A 62 1.76 -3.26 4.63
C PHE A 62 0.97 -3.72 5.86
N GLU A 63 -0.09 -3.00 6.22
CA GLU A 63 -0.95 -3.32 7.36
C GLU A 63 -2.30 -3.86 6.90
N PRO A 64 -2.87 -4.87 7.57
CA PRO A 64 -4.18 -5.43 7.21
C PRO A 64 -5.36 -4.49 7.49
N ARG A 65 -5.10 -3.28 8.00
CA ARG A 65 -6.12 -2.27 8.34
C ARG A 65 -5.95 -0.97 7.57
N CYS A 66 -5.06 -0.89 6.59
CA CYS A 66 -4.84 0.32 5.80
C CYS A 66 -6.13 0.88 5.22
N SER A 67 -6.97 0.05 4.59
CA SER A 67 -8.24 0.52 4.00
C SER A 67 -9.26 0.94 5.05
N PHE A 68 -9.30 0.27 6.20
CA PHE A 68 -10.15 0.70 7.32
C PHE A 68 -9.72 2.08 7.82
N TRP A 69 -8.43 2.24 8.12
CA TRP A 69 -7.86 3.52 8.59
C TRP A 69 -8.06 4.65 7.59
N ALA A 70 -7.86 4.40 6.29
CA ALA A 70 -8.15 5.36 5.24
C ALA A 70 -9.63 5.80 5.27
N GLY A 71 -10.56 4.85 5.41
CA GLY A 71 -12.00 5.14 5.56
C GLY A 71 -12.35 5.96 6.81
N GLN A 72 -11.51 5.92 7.85
CA GLN A 72 -11.66 6.67 9.11
C GLN A 72 -10.90 8.01 9.13
N GLY A 73 -10.28 8.39 8.00
CA GLY A 73 -9.59 9.67 7.84
C GLY A 73 -8.15 9.68 8.37
N GLU A 74 -7.53 8.52 8.55
CA GLU A 74 -6.14 8.45 9.02
C GLU A 74 -5.14 8.99 8.00
N CYS A 75 -5.49 9.03 6.71
CA CYS A 75 -4.65 9.64 5.68
C CYS A 75 -4.34 11.12 5.98
N GLN A 76 -5.24 11.84 6.68
CA GLN A 76 -5.05 13.23 7.08
C GLN A 76 -4.54 13.36 8.51
N LYS A 77 -5.00 12.49 9.42
CA LYS A 77 -4.61 12.55 10.84
C LYS A 77 -3.19 12.04 11.08
N ASN A 78 -2.79 11.03 10.32
CA ASN A 78 -1.54 10.28 10.44
C ASN A 78 -0.85 10.17 9.08
N GLU A 79 -0.75 11.32 8.39
CA GLU A 79 -0.30 11.43 6.99
C GLU A 79 1.01 10.70 6.73
N SER A 80 2.06 10.97 7.52
CA SER A 80 3.37 10.33 7.35
C SER A 80 3.28 8.80 7.49
N TYR A 81 2.68 8.30 8.57
CA TYR A 81 2.55 6.85 8.79
C TYR A 81 1.76 6.18 7.66
N MET A 82 0.64 6.79 7.28
CA MET A 82 -0.22 6.25 6.25
C MET A 82 0.42 6.31 4.86
N ALA A 83 1.19 7.35 4.54
CA ALA A 83 1.91 7.44 3.27
C ALA A 83 2.91 6.29 3.10
N TYR A 84 3.71 6.00 4.14
CA TYR A 84 4.75 4.98 4.08
C TYR A 84 4.27 3.54 4.33
N LYS A 85 3.22 3.34 5.15
CA LYS A 85 2.70 2.00 5.48
C LYS A 85 1.46 1.60 4.70
N CYS A 86 0.74 2.57 4.17
CA CYS A 86 -0.58 2.41 3.57
C CYS A 86 -0.74 3.29 2.31
N GLY A 87 0.37 3.56 1.62
CA GLY A 87 0.44 4.50 0.49
C GLY A 87 -0.68 4.30 -0.53
N PRO A 88 -0.99 3.06 -0.98
CA PRO A 88 -2.08 2.83 -1.91
C PRO A 88 -3.47 3.22 -1.37
N ALA A 89 -3.75 2.93 -0.09
CA ALA A 89 -5.03 3.27 0.53
C ALA A 89 -5.26 4.78 0.70
N CYS A 90 -4.17 5.56 0.71
CA CYS A 90 -4.22 7.02 0.80
C CYS A 90 -3.87 7.75 -0.51
N GLY A 91 -3.56 7.03 -1.59
CA GLY A 91 -3.15 7.66 -2.85
C GLY A 91 -1.79 8.37 -2.77
N ALA A 92 -0.89 7.91 -1.89
CA ALA A 92 0.30 8.62 -1.45
C ALA A 92 1.62 7.93 -1.85
N CYS A 93 1.64 7.11 -2.90
CA CYS A 93 2.88 6.44 -3.33
C CYS A 93 4.00 7.41 -3.71
N SER A 94 3.66 8.64 -4.12
CA SER A 94 4.65 9.67 -4.45
C SER A 94 5.57 10.01 -3.28
N ALA A 95 5.19 9.71 -2.03
CA ALA A 95 6.04 9.89 -0.85
C ALA A 95 7.35 9.06 -0.89
N HIS A 96 7.42 8.03 -1.74
CA HIS A 96 8.62 7.21 -1.93
C HIS A 96 9.55 7.71 -3.04
N LEU A 97 9.16 8.74 -3.80
CA LEU A 97 9.97 9.29 -4.90
C LEU A 97 11.18 10.07 -4.39
N ASP A 98 11.07 10.69 -3.22
CA ASP A 98 12.14 11.50 -2.62
C ASP A 98 13.10 10.67 -1.75
N GLU A 99 12.81 9.38 -1.55
CA GLU A 99 13.66 8.49 -0.76
C GLU A 99 14.85 7.97 -1.60
N PRO A 100 16.09 8.04 -1.08
CA PRO A 100 17.25 7.46 -1.75
C PRO A 100 17.00 5.96 -1.99
N LYS A 101 17.28 5.50 -3.20
CA LYS A 101 17.15 4.08 -3.55
C LYS A 101 18.07 3.28 -2.63
N ALA A 102 17.64 2.09 -2.20
CA ALA A 102 18.43 1.23 -1.32
C ALA A 102 19.81 0.85 -1.89
N GLU A 103 19.97 0.98 -3.21
CA GLU A 103 21.20 0.76 -3.97
C GLU A 103 22.19 1.94 -3.93
N ASP A 104 21.75 3.13 -3.48
CA ASP A 104 22.61 4.30 -3.23
C ASP A 104 22.99 4.46 -1.74
N ALA A 105 22.42 3.63 -0.86
CA ALA A 105 22.84 3.55 0.53
C ALA A 105 24.19 2.79 0.61
N SER A 106 25.28 3.52 0.34
CA SER A 106 26.62 3.05 0.66
C SER A 106 26.63 2.57 2.13
N PRO A 107 27.12 1.35 2.44
CA PRO A 107 27.17 0.90 3.81
C PRO A 107 28.01 1.93 4.57
N ALA A 108 27.41 2.52 5.61
CA ALA A 108 28.16 3.28 6.59
C ALA A 108 29.26 2.34 7.11
N THR A 109 30.48 2.57 6.64
CA THR A 109 31.66 1.91 7.18
C THR A 109 31.83 2.53 8.55
N ASP A 110 31.46 1.76 9.56
CA ASP A 110 31.79 2.02 10.96
C ASP A 110 33.32 1.97 11.04
N GLU A 111 33.95 3.15 11.09
CA GLU A 111 35.40 3.30 11.27
C GLU A 111 35.79 2.74 12.65
N LEU A 112 36.73 1.79 12.67
CA LEU A 112 37.40 1.32 13.87
C LEU A 112 38.92 1.30 13.67
#